data_AF-A0A9X5YZ23-F1
#
_entry.id   AF-A0A9X5YZ23-F1
#
_cell.length_a   1.000
_cell.length_b   1.000
_cell.length_c   1.000
_cell.angle_alpha   90.00
_cell.angle_beta   90.00
_cell.angle_gamma   90.00
#
_symmetry.space_group_name_H-M   'P 1'
#
loop_
_entity.id
_entity.type
_entity.pdbx_description
1 polymer ?
#
loop_
_entity_poly.entity_id
_entity_poly.type
_entity_poly.pdbx_seq_one_letter_code
_entity_poly.pdbx_strand_id
1 'polypeptide(L)'
;MAGLFAADVGVARQLSSDLSSIRTSLTSLGTDLSGMHGQTGSSEVEAALDRFVRNSSDSRGNLDKLLERAIGLLNGLVDGTDAVDTALAQGLDPLVPSPSPSPSPTPASATAL
;
A
#
# COMPACT_ATOMS: atom_id res chain seq x y z
N MET A 1 18.61 10.41 -12.38
CA MET A 1 18.10 9.06 -12.68
C MET A 1 17.87 8.35 -11.36
N ALA A 2 16.64 8.40 -10.83
CA ALA A 2 16.27 7.86 -9.53
C ALA A 2 16.15 6.32 -9.60
N GLY A 3 17.30 5.63 -9.67
CA GLY A 3 17.36 4.17 -9.58
C GLY A 3 17.38 3.63 -8.15
N LEU A 4 17.22 4.49 -7.13
CA LEU A 4 17.40 4.12 -5.73
C LEU A 4 16.10 3.66 -5.04
N PHE A 5 14.94 4.01 -5.57
CA PHE A 5 13.63 3.56 -5.08
C PHE A 5 13.07 2.45 -5.97
N ALA A 6 13.86 1.40 -6.22
CA ALA A 6 13.43 0.20 -6.94
C ALA A 6 12.44 -0.66 -6.14
N ALA A 7 11.51 -0.03 -5.41
CA ALA A 7 10.39 -0.71 -4.79
C ALA A 7 9.36 -1.00 -5.88
N ASP A 8 9.22 -2.27 -6.25
CA ASP A 8 8.17 -2.69 -7.15
C ASP A 8 6.82 -2.53 -6.44
N VAL A 9 6.09 -1.48 -6.82
CA VAL A 9 4.77 -1.14 -6.28
C VAL A 9 3.77 -2.28 -6.47
N GLY A 10 3.89 -3.05 -7.56
CA GLY A 10 3.07 -4.23 -7.80
C GLY A 10 3.35 -5.33 -6.78
N VAL A 11 4.61 -5.62 -6.51
CA VAL A 11 5.03 -6.61 -5.50
C VAL A 11 4.60 -6.17 -4.09
N ALA A 12 4.74 -4.88 -3.75
CA ALA A 12 4.33 -4.36 -2.45
C ALA A 12 2.81 -4.43 -2.24
N ARG A 13 2.01 -4.13 -3.28
CA ARG A 13 0.55 -4.31 -3.26
C ARG A 13 0.15 -5.78 -3.13
N GLN A 14 0.81 -6.67 -3.86
CA GLN A 14 0.56 -8.10 -3.76
C GLN A 14 0.85 -8.62 -2.35
N LEU A 15 2.00 -8.25 -1.78
CA LEU A 15 2.38 -8.64 -0.42
C LEU A 15 1.37 -8.10 0.61
N SER A 16 0.91 -6.86 0.45
CA SER A 16 -0.14 -6.27 1.30
C SER A 16 -1.45 -7.07 1.24
N SER A 17 -1.86 -7.49 0.05
CA SER A 17 -3.03 -8.36 -0.16
C SER A 17 -2.85 -9.73 0.51
N ASP A 18 -1.68 -10.35 0.36
CA ASP A 18 -1.37 -11.66 0.94
C ASP A 18 -1.40 -11.59 2.48
N LEU A 19 -0.83 -10.55 3.08
CA LEU A 19 -0.87 -10.32 4.52
C LEU A 19 -2.31 -10.09 5.03
N SER A 20 -3.16 -9.41 4.26
CA SER A 20 -4.58 -9.22 4.57
C SER A 20 -5.36 -10.55 4.53
N SER A 21 -5.05 -11.41 3.56
CA SER A 21 -5.62 -12.75 3.46
C SER A 21 -5.21 -13.64 4.65
N ILE A 22 -3.94 -13.59 5.05
CA ILE A 22 -3.44 -14.28 6.24
C ILE A 22 -4.14 -13.78 7.50
N ARG A 23 -4.32 -12.46 7.65
CA ARG A 23 -5.05 -11.86 8.77
C ARG A 23 -6.47 -12.41 8.86
N THR A 24 -7.18 -12.43 7.73
CA THR A 24 -8.57 -12.95 7.64
C THR A 24 -8.63 -14.43 8.03
N SER A 25 -7.66 -15.23 7.56
CA SER A 25 -7.56 -16.66 7.88
C SER A 25 -7.30 -16.91 9.37
N LEU A 26 -6.46 -16.09 10.01
CA LEU A 26 -6.20 -16.16 11.46
C LEU A 26 -7.45 -15.81 12.28
N THR A 27 -8.23 -14.82 11.84
CA THR A 27 -9.51 -14.48 12.47
C THR A 27 -10.50 -15.63 12.34
N SER A 28 -10.64 -16.22 11.15
CA SER A 28 -11.52 -17.38 10.91
C SER A 28 -11.13 -18.58 11.74
N LEU A 29 -9.83 -18.91 11.83
CA LEU A 29 -9.35 -20.00 12.65
C LEU A 29 -9.73 -19.80 14.13
N GLY A 30 -9.72 -18.56 14.60
CA GLY A 30 -10.16 -18.25 15.96
C GLY A 30 -11.64 -18.46 16.18
N THR A 31 -12.48 -18.07 15.24
CA THR A 31 -13.93 -18.32 15.31
C THR A 31 -14.26 -19.80 15.20
N ASP A 32 -13.57 -20.55 14.34
CA ASP A 32 -13.79 -21.98 14.15
C ASP A 32 -13.43 -22.78 15.41
N LEU A 33 -12.26 -22.50 16.00
CA LEU A 33 -11.82 -23.13 17.25
C LEU A 33 -12.75 -22.81 18.43
N SER A 34 -13.27 -21.58 18.51
CA SER A 34 -14.28 -21.22 19.51
C SER A 34 -15.65 -21.89 19.25
N GLY A 35 -16.00 -22.12 17.99
CA GLY A 35 -17.25 -22.79 17.59
C GLY A 35 -17.25 -24.31 17.78
N MET A 36 -16.07 -24.94 17.88
CA MET A 36 -15.94 -26.38 18.17
C MET A 36 -16.20 -26.76 19.64
N HIS A 37 -16.37 -25.77 20.53
CA HIS A 37 -16.67 -26.02 21.93
C HIS A 37 -18.02 -26.76 22.07
N GLY A 38 -18.03 -27.90 22.78
CA GLY A 38 -19.21 -28.75 22.94
C GLY A 38 -19.45 -29.81 21.85
N GLN A 39 -18.62 -29.85 20.79
CA GLN A 39 -18.77 -30.84 19.70
C GLN A 39 -17.88 -32.08 19.85
N THR A 40 -16.92 -32.07 20.77
CA THR A 40 -15.91 -33.16 20.88
C THR A 40 -16.40 -34.35 21.71
N GLY A 41 -17.47 -34.16 22.50
CA GLY A 41 -18.08 -35.21 23.32
C GLY A 41 -17.23 -35.67 24.51
N SER A 42 -16.11 -35.00 24.80
CA SER A 42 -15.21 -35.29 25.92
C SER A 42 -14.85 -34.00 26.66
N SER A 43 -15.21 -33.93 27.94
CA SER A 43 -14.91 -32.78 28.80
C SER A 43 -13.41 -32.49 28.93
N GLU A 44 -12.58 -33.52 28.84
CA GLU A 44 -11.12 -33.38 28.93
C GLU A 44 -10.54 -32.80 27.64
N VAL A 45 -11.09 -33.21 26.49
CA VAL A 45 -10.73 -32.62 25.19
C VAL A 45 -11.22 -31.17 25.12
N GLU A 46 -12.43 -30.87 25.59
CA GLU A 46 -12.96 -29.50 25.66
C GLU A 46 -12.09 -28.58 26.51
N ALA A 47 -11.70 -29.03 27.71
CA ALA A 47 -10.81 -28.26 28.59
C ALA A 47 -9.42 -28.03 27.96
N ALA A 48 -8.88 -29.02 27.25
CA ALA A 48 -7.62 -28.87 26.53
C ALA A 48 -7.76 -27.89 25.35
N LEU A 49 -8.86 -27.95 24.60
CA LEU A 49 -9.15 -27.05 23.50
C LEU A 49 -9.30 -25.60 23.99
N ASP A 50 -10.07 -25.39 25.05
CA ASP A 50 -10.25 -24.06 25.67
C ASP A 50 -8.93 -23.49 26.17
N ARG A 51 -8.10 -24.32 26.80
CA ARG A 51 -6.78 -23.91 27.27
C ARG A 51 -5.87 -23.54 26.10
N PHE A 52 -5.91 -24.32 25.02
CA PHE A 52 -5.17 -24.03 23.79
C PHE A 52 -5.63 -22.73 23.14
N VAL A 53 -6.94 -22.53 22.97
CA VAL A 53 -7.52 -21.30 22.40
C VAL A 53 -7.13 -20.09 23.25
N ARG A 54 -7.29 -20.18 24.58
CA ARG A 54 -6.94 -19.10 25.50
C ARG A 54 -5.45 -18.78 25.43
N ASN A 55 -4.58 -19.79 25.50
CA ASN A 55 -3.13 -19.59 25.49
C ASN A 55 -2.60 -19.09 24.13
N SER A 56 -3.28 -19.43 23.02
CA SER A 56 -2.93 -18.95 21.68
C SER A 56 -3.57 -17.61 21.33
N SER A 57 -4.50 -17.09 22.14
CA SER A 57 -5.23 -15.84 21.83
C SER A 57 -4.31 -14.61 21.85
N ASP A 58 -3.42 -14.51 22.84
CA ASP A 58 -2.45 -13.42 22.94
C ASP A 58 -1.50 -13.41 21.74
N SER A 59 -0.99 -14.59 21.36
CA SER A 59 -0.13 -14.73 20.18
C SER A 59 -0.85 -14.33 18.90
N ARG A 60 -2.12 -14.75 18.72
CA ARG A 60 -2.94 -14.36 17.56
C ARG A 60 -3.22 -12.86 17.53
N GLY A 61 -3.52 -12.25 18.68
CA GLY A 61 -3.70 -10.80 18.79
C GLY A 61 -2.43 -10.00 18.53
N ASN A 62 -1.27 -10.49 18.95
CA ASN A 62 0.01 -9.85 18.63
C ASN A 62 0.33 -9.96 17.13
N LEU A 63 0.11 -11.13 16.54
CA LEU A 63 0.30 -11.36 15.11
C LEU A 63 -0.63 -10.47 14.28
N ASP A 64 -1.89 -10.31 14.68
CA ASP A 64 -2.85 -9.39 14.04
C ASP A 64 -2.32 -7.95 13.99
N LYS A 65 -1.83 -7.42 15.11
CA LYS A 65 -1.25 -6.07 15.19
C LYS A 65 0.01 -5.91 14.33
N LEU A 66 0.86 -6.95 14.28
CA LEU A 66 2.06 -6.93 13.45
C LEU A 66 1.71 -6.94 11.96
N LEU A 67 0.71 -7.73 11.55
CA LEU A 67 0.20 -7.75 10.18
C LEU A 67 -0.43 -6.41 9.80
N GLU A 68 -1.28 -5.85 10.65
CA GLU A 68 -1.89 -4.53 10.44
C GLU A 68 -0.82 -3.44 10.27
N ARG A 69 0.20 -3.44 11.13
CA ARG A 69 1.32 -2.50 11.00
C ARG A 69 2.10 -2.71 9.70
N ALA A 70 2.40 -3.95 9.33
CA ALA A 70 3.14 -4.27 8.11
C ALA A 70 2.37 -3.83 6.85
N ILE A 71 1.06 -4.11 6.80
CA ILE A 71 0.15 -3.66 5.74
C ILE A 71 0.17 -2.13 5.64
N GLY A 72 0.05 -1.42 6.77
CA GLY A 72 0.09 0.04 6.79
C GLY A 72 1.41 0.62 6.27
N LEU A 73 2.55 0.03 6.65
CA LEU A 73 3.87 0.44 6.18
C LEU A 73 4.05 0.20 4.67
N LEU A 74 3.58 -0.94 4.16
CA LEU A 74 3.65 -1.27 2.73
C LEU A 74 2.77 -0.33 1.89
N ASN A 75 1.55 -0.06 2.35
CA ASN A 75 0.66 0.89 1.67
C ASN A 75 1.26 2.30 1.67
N GLY A 76 1.80 2.76 2.81
CA GLY A 76 2.47 4.06 2.89
C GLY A 76 3.71 4.17 1.99
N LEU A 77 4.48 3.09 1.85
CA LEU A 77 5.61 3.03 0.93
C LEU A 77 5.16 3.14 -0.53
N VAL A 78 4.10 2.41 -0.91
CA VAL A 78 3.50 2.46 -2.25
C VAL A 78 3.00 3.86 -2.57
N ASP A 79 2.17 4.43 -1.69
CA ASP A 79 1.58 5.75 -1.90
C ASP A 79 2.66 6.84 -1.97
N GLY A 80 3.70 6.73 -1.14
CA GLY A 80 4.85 7.64 -1.18
C GLY A 80 5.68 7.53 -2.47
N THR A 81 5.86 6.31 -2.98
CA THR A 81 6.61 6.06 -4.22
C THR A 81 5.83 6.58 -5.42
N ASP A 82 4.53 6.28 -5.51
CA ASP A 82 3.64 6.78 -6.57
C ASP A 82 3.57 8.31 -6.58
N ALA A 83 3.55 8.96 -5.41
CA ALA A 83 3.55 10.41 -5.29
C ALA A 83 4.86 11.04 -5.79
N VAL A 84 6.01 10.46 -5.45
CA VAL A 84 7.33 10.92 -5.93
C VAL A 84 7.45 10.74 -7.44
N ASP A 85 7.05 9.59 -7.97
CA ASP A 85 7.10 9.32 -9.41
C ASP A 85 6.19 10.26 -10.20
N THR A 86 4.99 10.54 -9.68
CA THR A 86 4.07 11.52 -10.28
C THR A 86 4.65 12.93 -10.29
N ALA A 87 5.25 13.37 -9.18
CA ALA A 87 5.87 14.69 -9.09
C ALA A 87 7.09 14.82 -10.02
N LEU A 88 7.90 13.76 -10.14
CA LEU A 88 9.02 13.71 -11.08
C LEU A 88 8.53 13.74 -12.53
N ALA A 89 7.49 12.97 -12.87
CA ALA A 89 6.91 12.98 -14.21
C ALA A 89 6.38 14.36 -14.60
N GLN A 90 5.66 15.04 -13.70
CA GLN A 90 5.17 16.41 -13.92
C GLN A 90 6.30 17.43 -14.05
N GLY A 91 7.37 17.29 -13.27
CA GLY A 91 8.54 18.18 -13.35
C GLY A 91 9.39 18.00 -14.60
N LEU A 92 9.27 16.84 -15.27
CA LEU A 92 9.97 16.52 -16.52
C LEU A 92 9.14 16.80 -17.78
N ASP A 93 7.87 17.19 -17.63
CA ASP A 93 7.03 17.58 -18.75
C ASP A 93 7.65 18.83 -19.41
N PRO A 94 8.04 18.80 -20.69
CA PRO A 94 8.79 19.87 -21.30
C PRO A 94 7.92 21.11 -21.33
N LEU A 95 8.43 22.15 -20.66
CA LEU A 95 7.99 23.54 -20.77
C LEU A 95 7.53 23.80 -22.21
N VAL A 96 6.22 23.91 -22.42
CA VAL A 96 5.63 24.32 -23.69
C VAL A 96 6.43 25.53 -24.15
N PRO A 97 7.15 25.49 -25.30
CA PRO A 97 7.90 26.64 -25.74
C PRO A 97 6.91 27.79 -25.92
N SER A 98 7.05 28.81 -25.06
CA SER A 98 6.32 30.05 -25.23
C SER A 98 6.57 30.54 -26.65
N PRO A 99 5.52 30.85 -27.44
CA PRO A 99 5.74 31.36 -28.79
C PRO A 99 6.56 32.65 -28.67
N SER A 100 7.75 32.65 -29.29
CA SER A 100 8.61 33.83 -29.33
C SER A 100 7.81 35.02 -29.88
N PRO A 101 7.90 36.22 -29.27
CA PRO A 101 7.26 37.39 -29.84
C PRO A 101 7.86 37.64 -31.22
N SER A 102 7.02 37.57 -32.26
CA SER A 102 7.40 37.97 -33.62
C SER A 102 7.92 39.41 -33.60
N PRO A 103 9.03 39.73 -34.29
CA PRO A 103 9.49 41.10 -34.40
C PRO A 103 8.47 41.91 -35.19
N SER A 104 7.92 42.97 -34.57
CA SER A 104 7.05 43.94 -35.24
C SER A 104 7.77 44.55 -36.45
N PRO A 105 7.13 44.64 -37.62
CA PRO A 105 7.72 45.33 -38.77
C PRO A 105 7.80 46.82 -38.46
N THR A 106 9.02 47.36 -38.50
CA THR A 106 9.31 48.80 -38.50
C THR A 106 8.63 49.46 -39.70
N PRO A 107 7.91 50.60 -39.54
CA PRO A 107 7.34 51.30 -40.68
C PRO A 107 8.47 51.89 -41.52
N ALA A 108 8.52 51.52 -42.80
CA ALA A 108 9.40 52.17 -43.76
C ALA A 108 8.98 53.63 -43.92
N SER A 109 9.83 54.57 -43.49
CA SER A 109 9.67 55.98 -43.79
C SER A 109 9.70 56.19 -45.30
N ALA A 110 8.54 56.52 -45.87
CA ALA A 110 8.43 57.12 -47.18
C ALA A 110 8.73 58.62 -47.06
N THR A 111 9.88 59.04 -47.59
CA THR A 111 10.17 60.44 -47.92
C THR A 111 10.83 60.40 -49.30
N ALA A 112 10.08 60.50 -50.41
CA ALA A 112 9.50 61.69 -51.03
C ALA A 112 10.52 62.60 -51.73
N LEU A 113 10.48 62.50 -53.08
CA LEU A 113 10.85 63.43 -54.16
C LEU A 113 12.29 63.99 -54.24
#